data_AF-A0A3R6IHB0-F1
#
_entry.id   AF-A0A3R6IHB0-F1
#
_cell.length_a   1.000
_cell.length_b   1.000
_cell.length_c   1.000
_cell.angle_alpha   90.00
_cell.angle_beta   90.00
_cell.angle_gamma   90.00
#
_symmetry.space_group_name_H-M   'P 1'
#
loop_
_entity.id
_entity.type
_entity.pdbx_description
1 polymer ?
#
loop_
_entity_poly.entity_id
_entity_poly.type
_entity_poly.pdbx_seq_one_letter_code
_entity_poly.pdbx_strand_id
1 'polypeptide(L)'
;MATQKYNRSEIMKSAHKLYKECKKYGRTFGSCLKQAWASEKAMVRLAEQRAAFQKEIEVRRVASNIVLTHVGMESLYANRVYSGD
;
A
#
# COMPACT_ATOMS: atom_id res chain seq x y z
N MET A 1 -5.74 -7.33 26.10
CA MET A 1 -6.13 -5.93 25.77
C MET A 1 -7.03 -5.98 24.56
N ALA A 2 -8.29 -5.54 24.67
CA ALA A 2 -9.20 -5.55 23.53
C ALA A 2 -8.60 -4.70 22.41
N THR A 3 -8.27 -5.32 21.27
CA THR A 3 -7.75 -4.63 20.09
C THR A 3 -8.89 -3.78 19.54
N GLN A 4 -9.00 -2.56 20.06
CA GLN A 4 -9.99 -1.60 19.58
C GLN A 4 -9.72 -1.42 18.08
N LYS A 5 -10.63 -1.92 17.25
CA LYS A 5 -10.54 -1.96 15.78
C LYS A 5 -10.21 -0.61 15.16
N TYR A 6 -10.46 0.47 15.91
CA TYR A 6 -10.17 1.85 15.54
C TYR A 6 -9.57 2.59 16.74
N ASN A 7 -8.53 3.38 16.52
CA ASN A 7 -7.90 4.19 17.57
C ASN A 7 -8.69 5.50 17.76
N ARG A 8 -9.63 5.50 18.72
CA ARG A 8 -10.52 6.64 18.98
C ARG A 8 -9.77 7.96 19.26
N SER A 9 -8.62 7.88 19.93
CA SER A 9 -7.80 9.06 20.24
C SER A 9 -7.24 9.70 18.98
N GLU A 10 -6.78 8.90 18.03
CA GLU A 10 -6.26 9.39 16.74
C GLU A 10 -7.39 9.96 15.84
N ILE A 11 -8.57 9.35 15.88
CA ILE A 11 -9.76 9.89 15.20
C ILE A 11 -10.13 11.26 15.77
N MET A 12 -10.05 11.44 17.09
CA MET A 12 -10.34 12.74 17.70
C MET A 12 -9.27 13.78 17.37
N LYS A 13 -7.99 13.42 17.36
CA LYS A 13 -6.91 14.33 16.95
C LYS A 13 -7.07 14.77 15.49
N SER A 14 -7.39 13.83 14.59
CA SER A 14 -7.60 14.14 13.18
C SER A 14 -8.85 14.99 12.95
N ALA A 15 -9.95 14.70 13.63
CA ALA A 15 -11.15 15.53 13.62
C ALA A 15 -10.87 16.95 14.12
N HIS A 16 -10.09 17.09 15.19
CA HIS A 16 -9.72 18.40 15.74
C HIS A 16 -8.80 19.18 14.79
N LYS A 17 -7.83 18.51 14.16
CA LYS A 17 -6.97 19.13 13.12
C LYS A 17 -7.80 19.65 11.95
N LEU A 18 -8.69 18.81 11.41
CA LEU A 18 -9.63 19.17 10.35
C LEU A 18 -10.50 20.36 10.76
N TYR A 19 -11.00 20.36 12.00
CA TYR A 19 -11.81 21.46 12.50
C TYR A 19 -11.04 22.78 12.55
N LYS A 20 -9.79 22.82 13.02
CA LYS A 20 -9.00 24.06 13.01
C LYS A 20 -8.83 24.62 11.60
N GLU A 21 -8.58 23.76 10.63
CA GLU A 21 -8.39 24.15 9.22
C GLU A 21 -9.70 24.56 8.57
N CYS A 22 -10.81 23.91 8.93
CA CYS A 22 -12.12 24.10 8.32
C CYS A 22 -13.00 25.13 9.05
N LYS A 23 -12.61 25.59 10.24
CA LYS A 23 -13.31 26.62 11.01
C LYS A 23 -13.47 27.91 10.21
N LYS A 24 -12.46 28.26 9.41
CA LYS A 24 -12.50 29.43 8.51
C LYS A 24 -13.53 29.32 7.38
N TYR A 25 -14.02 28.12 7.09
CA TYR A 25 -15.02 27.83 6.06
C TYR A 25 -16.41 27.53 6.64
N GLY A 26 -16.64 27.82 7.93
CA GLY A 26 -17.95 27.61 8.57
C GLY A 26 -18.34 26.15 8.82
N ARG A 27 -17.39 25.20 8.72
CA ARG A 27 -17.68 23.80 9.07
C ARG A 27 -17.75 23.60 10.58
N THR A 28 -18.73 22.81 11.02
CA THR A 28 -18.88 22.42 12.42
C THR A 28 -17.96 21.26 12.77
N PHE A 29 -17.57 21.18 14.05
CA PHE A 29 -16.77 20.07 14.56
C PHE A 29 -17.44 18.70 14.32
N GLY A 30 -18.77 18.63 14.43
CA GLY A 30 -19.52 17.39 14.15
C GLY A 30 -19.38 16.90 12.71
N SER A 31 -19.32 17.81 11.73
CA SER A 31 -19.04 17.45 10.34
C SER A 31 -17.61 16.92 10.16
N CYS A 32 -16.63 17.56 10.81
CA CYS A 32 -15.24 17.12 10.78
C CYS A 32 -15.05 15.76 11.46
N LEU A 33 -15.79 15.49 12.54
CA LEU A 33 -15.77 14.22 13.24
C LEU A 33 -16.32 13.09 12.36
N LYS A 34 -17.45 13.31 11.67
CA LYS A 34 -17.99 12.33 10.70
C LYS A 34 -17.00 12.04 9.59
N GLN A 35 -16.33 13.06 9.06
CA GLN A 35 -15.30 12.90 8.03
C GLN A 35 -14.11 12.08 8.54
N ALA A 36 -13.57 12.39 9.73
CA ALA A 36 -12.47 11.65 10.32
C ALA A 36 -12.81 10.17 10.53
N TRP A 37 -14.03 9.86 11.02
CA TRP A 37 -14.51 8.49 11.14
C TRP A 37 -14.61 7.75 9.80
N ALA A 38 -15.06 8.43 8.74
CA ALA A 38 -15.13 7.85 7.41
C ALA A 38 -13.72 7.56 6.86
N SER A 39 -12.78 8.50 7.03
CA SER A 39 -11.39 8.35 6.64
C SER A 39 -10.72 7.18 7.36
N GLU A 40 -10.92 7.03 8.68
CA GLU A 40 -10.34 5.91 9.44
C GLU A 40 -10.85 4.55 8.92
N LYS A 41 -12.15 4.43 8.64
CA LYS A 41 -12.72 3.20 8.05
C LYS A 41 -12.11 2.91 6.67
N ALA A 42 -11.91 3.93 5.85
CA ALA A 42 -11.29 3.78 4.54
C ALA A 42 -9.82 3.35 4.66
N MET A 43 -9.07 3.90 5.62
CA MET A 43 -7.68 3.53 5.88
C MET A 43 -7.54 2.09 6.35
N VAL A 44 -8.44 1.61 7.21
CA VAL A 44 -8.46 0.19 7.62
C VAL A 44 -8.71 -0.73 6.41
N ARG A 45 -9.71 -0.41 5.58
CA ARG A 45 -9.97 -1.17 4.34
C ARG A 45 -8.79 -1.14 3.38
N LEU A 46 -8.13 0.01 3.24
CA LEU A 46 -6.95 0.16 2.40
C LEU A 46 -5.76 -0.64 2.94
N ALA A 47 -5.57 -0.70 4.25
CA ALA A 47 -4.53 -1.50 4.88
C ALA A 47 -4.73 -3.00 4.60
N GLU A 48 -5.97 -3.49 4.69
CA GLU A 48 -6.32 -4.87 4.33
C GLU A 48 -6.00 -5.16 2.84
N GLN A 49 -6.38 -4.26 1.94
CA GLN A 49 -6.09 -4.38 0.51
C GLN A 49 -4.59 -4.34 0.21
N ARG A 50 -3.84 -3.45 0.85
CA ARG A 50 -2.38 -3.36 0.71
C ARG A 50 -1.68 -4.61 1.22
N ALA A 51 -2.14 -5.19 2.33
CA ALA A 51 -1.60 -6.45 2.84
C ALA A 51 -1.85 -7.62 1.87
N ALA A 52 -3.03 -7.68 1.25
CA ALA A 52 -3.33 -8.67 0.21
C ALA A 52 -2.44 -8.49 -1.03
N PHE A 53 -2.30 -7.25 -1.50
CA PHE A 53 -1.46 -6.92 -2.65
C PHE A 53 0.03 -7.20 -2.39
N GLN A 54 0.53 -6.91 -1.19
CA GLN A 54 1.92 -7.21 -0.82
C GLN A 54 2.19 -8.72 -0.84
N LYS A 55 1.26 -9.54 -0.34
CA LYS A 55 1.37 -11.00 -0.44
C LYS A 55 1.38 -11.48 -1.88
N GLU A 56 0.54 -10.90 -2.73
CA GLU A 56 0.52 -11.24 -4.15
C GLU A 56 1.83 -10.86 -4.87
N ILE A 57 2.36 -9.66 -4.59
CA ILE A 57 3.68 -9.25 -5.09
C ILE A 57 4.77 -10.20 -4.59
N GLU A 58 4.72 -10.63 -3.33
CA GLU A 58 5.73 -11.52 -2.76
C GLU A 58 5.68 -12.91 -3.39
N VAL A 59 4.49 -13.46 -3.62
CA VAL A 59 4.30 -14.71 -4.36
C VAL A 59 4.81 -14.56 -5.79
N ARG A 60 4.47 -13.47 -6.48
CA ARG A 60 4.98 -13.17 -7.84
C ARG A 60 6.51 -13.00 -7.84
N ARG A 61 7.08 -12.34 -6.83
CA ARG A 61 8.53 -12.15 -6.66
C ARG A 61 9.23 -13.49 -6.47
N VAL A 62 8.74 -14.33 -5.56
CA VAL A 62 9.28 -15.68 -5.31
C VAL A 62 9.16 -16.56 -6.57
N ALA A 63 8.04 -16.48 -7.29
CA ALA A 63 7.88 -17.17 -8.57
C ALA A 63 8.82 -16.63 -9.67
N SER A 64 9.06 -15.32 -9.70
CA SER A 64 9.97 -14.68 -10.66
C SER A 64 11.46 -14.83 -10.32
N ASN A 65 11.81 -15.16 -9.06
CA ASN A 65 13.18 -15.38 -8.61
C ASN A 65 13.79 -16.70 -9.14
N ILE A 66 13.07 -17.42 -10.01
CA ILE A 66 13.54 -18.64 -10.70
C ILE A 66 14.21 -18.30 -12.05
N VAL A 67 14.13 -17.07 -12.57
CA VAL A 67 14.53 -16.78 -13.98
C VAL A 67 15.75 -15.87 -14.12
N LEU A 68 16.58 -15.68 -13.08
CA LEU A 68 17.79 -14.84 -13.21
C LEU A 68 19.09 -15.42 -12.65
N THR A 69 19.14 -16.73 -12.43
CA THR A 69 20.37 -17.39 -11.92
C THR A 69 20.89 -18.54 -12.79
N HIS A 70 20.20 -18.92 -13.89
CA HIS A 70 20.66 -20.03 -14.74
C HIS A 70 20.48 -19.85 -16.25
N VAL A 71 20.05 -18.69 -16.76
CA VAL A 71 20.32 -18.37 -18.17
C VAL A 71 21.74 -17.84 -18.23
N GLY A 72 22.67 -18.79 -18.22
CA GLY A 72 24.09 -18.56 -18.05
C GLY A 72 24.66 -17.60 -19.09
N MET A 73 25.74 -16.93 -18.69
CA MET A 73 26.74 -16.32 -19.57
C MET A 73 27.04 -17.14 -20.84
N GLU A 74 26.86 -18.47 -20.79
CA GLU A 74 26.85 -19.42 -21.91
C GLU A 74 25.97 -18.97 -23.09
N SER A 75 24.80 -18.37 -22.84
CA SER A 75 23.83 -17.96 -23.87
C SER A 75 24.26 -16.69 -24.63
N LEU A 76 25.17 -15.89 -24.06
CA LEU A 76 25.70 -14.67 -24.70
C LEU A 76 26.86 -14.98 -25.65
N TYR A 77 27.55 -16.12 -25.47
CA TYR A 77 28.67 -16.54 -26.31
C TYR A 77 28.32 -17.68 -27.29
N ALA A 78 27.18 -18.36 -27.12
CA ALA A 78 26.73 -19.42 -28.04
C ALA A 78 26.40 -18.94 -29.47
N ASN A 79 26.18 -17.64 -29.69
CA ASN A 79 25.84 -17.06 -30.99
C ASN A 79 27.04 -16.43 -31.74
N ARG A 80 28.22 -17.05 -31.71
CA ARG A 80 29.34 -16.68 -32.63
C ARG A 80 29.90 -17.85 -33.45
N VAL A 81 29.07 -18.86 -33.74
CA VAL A 81 29.34 -19.78 -34.86
C VAL A 81 28.36 -19.44 -35.98
N TYR A 82 28.66 -18.37 -36.71
CA TYR A 82 28.17 -18.20 -38.08
C TYR A 82 29.23 -18.83 -38.99
N SER A 83 28.96 -20.03 -39.47
CA SER A 83 29.71 -20.71 -40.53
C SER A 83 28.82 -20.78 -41.77
N GLY A 84 29.30 -20.27 -42.90
CA GLY A 84 28.70 -20.33 -44.25
C GLY A 84 28.02 -19.02 -44.64
N ASP A 85 28.46 -18.26 -45.64
CA ASP A 85 29.00 -18.65 -46.96
C ASP A 85 30.40 -18.06 -47.23
#